data_AF-A0A643CFJ5-F1
#
_entry.id   AF-A0A643CFJ5-F1
#
_cell.length_a   1.000
_cell.length_b   1.000
_cell.length_c   1.000
_cell.angle_alpha   90.00
_cell.angle_beta   90.00
_cell.angle_gamma   90.00
#
_symmetry.space_group_name_H-M   'P 1'
#
loop_
_entity.id
_entity.type
_entity.pdbx_description
1 polymer ?
#
loop_
_entity_poly.entity_id
_entity_poly.type
_entity_poly.pdbx_seq_one_letter_code
_entity_poly.pdbx_strand_id
1 'polypeptide(L)'
;MSFPKYKPSRLATLPTTLDPAEYDISPETRKAQAEHPALIRWTYARSANVYPNFRPTPKTSLLGALFGIGPLLFWYYVFKTD
;
A
#
# COMPACT_ATOMS: atom_id res chain seq x y z
N MET A 1 18.90 33.03 9.68
CA MET A 1 17.59 32.65 9.12
C MET A 1 17.58 31.14 8.94
N SER A 2 16.52 30.44 9.36
CA SER A 2 16.41 28.98 9.28
C SER A 2 15.73 28.57 7.96
N PHE A 3 16.20 27.50 7.33
CA PHE A 3 15.56 26.94 6.14
C PHE A 3 14.20 26.30 6.50
N PRO A 4 13.18 26.37 5.62
CA PRO A 4 11.90 25.73 5.85
C PRO A 4 12.04 24.20 5.87
N LYS A 5 11.33 23.55 6.81
CA LYS A 5 11.35 22.09 6.97
C LYS A 5 10.49 21.40 5.90
N TYR A 6 11.02 20.34 5.29
CA TYR A 6 10.29 19.51 4.31
C TYR A 6 9.09 18.79 4.97
N LYS A 7 7.95 18.76 4.27
CA LYS A 7 6.73 18.07 4.70
C LYS A 7 6.41 16.95 3.71
N PRO A 8 6.64 15.67 4.06
CA PRO A 8 6.35 14.56 3.17
C PRO A 8 4.83 14.36 2.97
N SER A 9 4.47 13.72 1.87
CA SER A 9 3.11 13.33 1.50
C SER A 9 3.12 11.92 0.91
N ARG A 10 1.94 11.29 0.76
CA ARG A 10 1.80 9.92 0.23
C ARG A 10 2.41 9.75 -1.17
N LEU A 11 2.37 10.79 -1.98
CA LEU A 11 2.91 10.80 -3.35
C LEU A 11 4.25 11.56 -3.45
N ALA A 12 4.76 12.09 -2.34
CA ALA A 12 6.02 12.83 -2.28
C ALA A 12 6.72 12.48 -0.95
N THR A 13 7.43 11.36 -0.94
CA THR A 13 8.09 10.84 0.27
C THR A 13 9.25 11.74 0.71
N LEU A 14 9.75 11.51 1.92
CA LEU A 14 10.94 12.18 2.42
C LEU A 14 12.16 11.75 1.58
N PRO A 15 13.01 12.69 1.12
CA PRO A 15 14.29 12.35 0.53
C PRO A 15 15.15 11.56 1.51
N THR A 16 15.87 10.54 1.04
CA THR A 16 16.72 9.68 1.88
C THR A 16 17.71 10.48 2.74
N THR A 17 18.32 11.54 2.19
CA THR A 17 19.25 12.42 2.93
C THR A 17 18.63 13.21 4.08
N LEU A 18 17.31 13.38 4.09
CA LEU A 18 16.59 14.04 5.18
C LEU A 18 16.02 13.06 6.20
N ASP A 19 16.11 11.76 5.94
CA ASP A 19 15.72 10.71 6.87
C ASP A 19 16.82 10.49 7.91
N PRO A 20 16.57 10.75 9.22
CA PRO A 20 17.57 10.50 10.26
C PRO A 20 18.00 9.03 10.35
N ALA A 21 17.14 8.08 9.95
CA ALA A 21 17.44 6.65 9.99
C ALA A 21 18.52 6.22 9.00
N GLU A 22 18.77 7.02 7.95
CA GLU A 22 19.83 6.75 6.97
C GLU A 22 21.22 6.74 7.59
N TYR A 23 21.40 7.53 8.66
CA TYR A 23 22.68 7.67 9.35
C TYR A 23 22.81 6.73 10.55
N ASP A 24 21.90 5.78 10.74
CA ASP A 24 21.99 4.77 11.79
C ASP A 24 22.99 3.66 11.41
N ILE A 25 24.13 3.63 12.11
CA ILE A 25 25.24 2.69 11.87
C ILE A 25 25.20 1.46 12.77
N SER A 26 24.07 1.18 13.41
CA SER A 26 23.91 0.06 14.34
C SER A 26 24.17 -1.32 13.68
N PRO A 27 24.65 -2.33 14.43
CA PRO A 27 24.96 -3.65 13.88
C PRO A 27 23.72 -4.44 13.43
N GLU A 28 22.55 -4.15 13.99
CA GLU A 28 21.27 -4.76 13.64
C GLU A 28 20.77 -4.34 12.25
N THR A 29 20.87 -3.07 11.87
CA THR A 29 20.44 -2.56 10.56
C THR A 29 21.26 -3.18 9.44
N ARG A 30 22.58 -3.33 9.65
CA ARG A 30 23.49 -3.97 8.69
C ARG A 30 23.17 -5.45 8.45
N LYS A 31 22.71 -6.18 9.48
CA LYS A 31 22.31 -7.59 9.34
C LYS A 31 21.01 -7.74 8.54
N ALA A 32 20.05 -6.83 8.73
CA ALA A 32 18.77 -6.87 8.04
C ALA A 32 18.89 -6.66 6.51
N GLN A 33 19.95 -6.00 6.04
CA GLN A 33 20.17 -5.71 4.62
C GLN A 33 20.72 -6.91 3.81
N ALA A 34 21.28 -7.95 4.46
CA ALA A 34 22.03 -9.01 3.78
C ALA A 34 21.16 -10.13 3.18
N GLU A 35 19.91 -10.29 3.62
CA GLU A 35 19.03 -11.38 3.18
C GLU A 35 18.06 -10.92 2.07
N HIS A 36 18.10 -11.58 0.90
CA HIS A 36 17.23 -11.24 -0.24
C HIS A 36 16.23 -12.36 -0.68
N PRO A 37 15.43 -12.97 0.22
CA PRO A 37 14.25 -13.74 -0.20
C PRO A 37 13.06 -12.83 -0.63
N ALA A 38 13.29 -11.52 -0.76
CA ALA A 38 12.25 -10.50 -0.88
C ALA A 38 11.30 -10.71 -2.06
N LEU A 39 11.83 -11.06 -3.25
CA LEU A 39 11.01 -11.23 -4.45
C LEU A 39 10.05 -12.42 -4.31
N ILE A 40 10.53 -13.55 -3.79
CA ILE A 40 9.71 -14.76 -3.59
C ILE A 40 8.64 -14.51 -2.53
N ARG A 41 8.99 -13.85 -1.41
CA ARG A 41 8.01 -13.47 -0.38
C ARG A 41 6.96 -12.51 -0.93
N TRP A 42 7.36 -11.57 -1.79
CA TRP A 42 6.46 -10.62 -2.43
C TRP A 42 5.47 -11.30 -3.38
N THR A 43 5.94 -12.20 -4.25
CA THR A 43 5.04 -12.92 -5.16
C THR A 43 4.04 -13.77 -4.40
N TYR A 44 4.49 -14.52 -3.39
CA TYR A 44 3.63 -15.32 -2.52
C TYR A 44 2.56 -14.47 -1.81
N ALA A 45 2.96 -13.33 -1.24
CA ALA A 45 2.03 -12.43 -0.54
C ALA A 45 0.93 -11.89 -1.46
N ARG A 46 1.24 -11.63 -2.73
CA ARG A 46 0.30 -11.09 -3.72
C ARG A 46 -0.62 -12.16 -4.32
N SER A 47 -0.16 -13.40 -4.46
CA SER A 47 -0.90 -14.46 -5.17
C SER A 47 -1.61 -15.44 -4.24
N ALA A 48 -0.88 -16.05 -3.31
CA ALA A 48 -1.37 -17.18 -2.51
C ALA A 48 -1.93 -16.75 -1.15
N ASN A 49 -1.43 -15.64 -0.59
CA ASN A 49 -1.73 -15.26 0.78
C ASN A 49 -3.01 -14.40 0.94
N VAL A 50 -3.64 -13.97 -0.16
CA VAL A 50 -4.75 -13.01 -0.12
C VAL A 50 -6.03 -13.64 0.43
N TYR A 51 -6.50 -14.75 -0.15
CA TYR A 51 -7.76 -15.38 0.27
C TYR A 51 -7.67 -16.07 1.65
N PRO A 52 -6.58 -16.78 2.01
CA PRO A 52 -6.45 -17.39 3.34
C PRO A 52 -6.53 -16.40 4.50
N ASN A 53 -6.15 -15.13 4.28
CA ASN A 53 -6.23 -14.07 5.28
C ASN A 53 -7.42 -13.12 5.09
N PHE A 54 -8.31 -13.41 4.13
CA PHE A 54 -9.51 -12.62 3.92
C PHE A 54 -10.53 -12.91 5.02
N ARG A 55 -11.16 -11.85 5.55
CA ARG A 55 -12.24 -11.96 6.53
C ARG A 55 -13.47 -11.21 6.03
N PRO A 56 -14.66 -11.85 6.00
CA PRO A 56 -15.90 -11.16 5.73
C PRO A 56 -16.23 -10.25 6.93
N THR A 57 -16.12 -8.94 6.73
CA THR A 57 -16.38 -7.90 7.72
C THR A 57 -17.28 -6.84 7.11
N PRO A 58 -18.00 -6.02 7.90
CA PRO A 58 -18.83 -4.96 7.34
C PRO A 58 -18.06 -4.03 6.38
N LYS A 59 -16.79 -3.71 6.69
CA LYS A 59 -15.92 -2.91 5.81
C LYS A 59 -15.65 -3.60 4.48
N THR A 60 -15.28 -4.89 4.49
CA THR A 60 -14.95 -5.62 3.25
C THR A 60 -16.20 -5.89 2.41
N SER A 61 -17.33 -6.19 3.05
CA SER A 61 -18.63 -6.31 2.38
C SER A 61 -19.08 -5.00 1.73
N LEU A 62 -18.98 -3.87 2.45
CA LEU A 62 -19.35 -2.55 1.91
C LEU A 62 -18.50 -2.17 0.70
N LEU A 63 -17.17 -2.30 0.81
CA LEU A 63 -16.26 -2.02 -0.31
C LEU A 63 -16.52 -2.96 -1.49
N GLY A 64 -16.75 -4.26 -1.23
CA GLY A 64 -17.08 -5.24 -2.26
C GLY A 64 -18.38 -4.91 -3.01
N ALA A 65 -19.45 -4.54 -2.29
CA ALA A 65 -20.70 -4.14 -2.92
C ALA A 65 -20.55 -2.83 -3.71
N LEU A 66 -19.89 -1.83 -3.13
CA LEU A 66 -19.69 -0.53 -3.77
C LEU A 66 -18.88 -0.64 -5.06
N PHE A 67 -17.76 -1.37 -5.05
CA PHE A 67 -16.87 -1.46 -6.20
C PHE A 67 -17.18 -2.63 -7.14
N GLY A 68 -17.87 -3.67 -6.68
CA GLY A 68 -18.31 -4.79 -7.51
C GLY A 68 -19.65 -4.55 -8.19
N ILE A 69 -20.65 -4.08 -7.44
CA ILE A 69 -22.03 -3.91 -7.95
C ILE A 69 -22.28 -2.46 -8.37
N GLY A 70 -21.67 -1.48 -7.67
CA GLY A 70 -21.88 -0.05 -7.95
C GLY A 70 -21.66 0.33 -9.42
N PRO A 71 -20.54 -0.05 -10.07
CA PRO A 71 -20.32 0.25 -11.49
C PRO A 71 -21.36 -0.40 -12.41
N LEU A 72 -21.85 -1.60 -12.08
CA LEU A 72 -22.88 -2.29 -12.88
C LEU A 72 -24.20 -1.52 -12.84
N LEU A 73 -24.62 -1.07 -11.66
CA LEU A 73 -25.82 -0.25 -11.52
C LEU A 73 -25.65 1.10 -12.22
N PHE A 74 -24.50 1.76 -12.03
CA PHE A 74 -24.20 3.02 -12.70
C PHE A 74 -24.35 2.91 -14.21
N TRP A 75 -23.68 1.94 -14.85
CA TRP A 75 -23.76 1.76 -16.30
C TRP A 75 -25.12 1.29 -16.79
N TYR A 76 -25.81 0.45 -16.02
CA TYR A 76 -27.20 0.07 -16.32
C TYR A 76 -28.10 1.29 -16.50
N TYR A 77 -28.01 2.26 -15.58
CA TYR A 77 -28.83 3.46 -15.68
C TYR A 77 -28.37 4.37 -16.81
N VAL A 78 -27.06 4.59 -16.99
CA VAL A 78 -26.53 5.40 -18.11
C VAL A 78 -27.05 4.89 -19.45
N PHE A 79 -26.88 3.59 -19.74
CA PHE A 79 -27.33 3.00 -21.00
C PHE A 79 -28.84 2.83 -21.13
N LYS A 80 -29.58 2.92 -20.03
CA LYS A 80 -31.05 2.85 -20.05
C LYS A 80 -31.67 4.23 -20.24
N THR A 81 -30.95 5.29 -19.89
CA THR A 81 -31.40 6.68 -20.05
C THR A 81 -30.92 7.35 -21.33
N ASP A 82 -29.90 6.79 -22.00
CA ASP A 82 -29.60 7.03 -23.43
C ASP A 82 -30.68 6.37 -24.31
#